data_AF-A0AAD7D1Q1-F1
#
_entry.id   AF-A0AAD7D1Q1-F1
#
_cell.length_a   1.000
_cell.length_b   1.000
_cell.length_c   1.000
_cell.angle_alpha   90.00
_cell.angle_beta   90.00
_cell.angle_gamma   90.00
#
_symmetry.space_group_name_H-M   'P 1'
#
loop_
_entity.id
_entity.type
_entity.pdbx_description
1 polymer ?
#
loop_
_entity_poly.entity_id
_entity_poly.type
_entity_poly.pdbx_seq_one_letter_code
_entity_poly.pdbx_strand_id
1 'polypeptide(L)'
;MNAAAPSVFQQKLDAVRPRLFLPETEETWDAIARSLTALATACNDVDSSTPVDLAAAMRSISRPLISAMNSERGRLSGVAIDLVAVVASCLGVAFDPLLPHFFPVLLVLSSRTSKVTVARARACILTIIEATHLPAVLSYLMQSVTDKSVSLRLTIVESTLACMNCFNPPDLEKDARAKEIELIIRTTARDANADVRKVCKKVFEAYKLLLPGRLERCGVFFNLNQVA
;
A
#
# COMPACT_ATOMS: atom_id res chain seq x y z
N MET A 1 -24.77 4.29 -30.76
CA MET A 1 -23.92 4.53 -29.59
C MET A 1 -22.53 4.84 -30.10
N ASN A 2 -22.10 6.11 -30.09
CA ASN A 2 -20.74 6.48 -30.49
C ASN A 2 -19.78 6.05 -29.38
N ALA A 3 -18.85 5.15 -29.69
CA ALA A 3 -17.71 4.90 -28.82
C ALA A 3 -16.87 6.19 -28.78
N ALA A 4 -16.69 6.78 -27.61
CA ALA A 4 -15.76 7.89 -27.42
C ALA A 4 -14.34 7.42 -27.81
N ALA A 5 -13.55 8.30 -28.41
CA ALA A 5 -12.17 7.98 -28.78
C ALA A 5 -11.38 7.54 -27.53
N PRO A 6 -10.52 6.51 -27.63
CA PRO A 6 -9.70 6.07 -26.49
C PRO A 6 -8.84 7.23 -25.99
N SER A 7 -8.79 7.41 -24.67
CA SER A 7 -7.92 8.42 -24.04
C SER A 7 -6.46 8.23 -24.43
N VAL A 8 -5.65 9.30 -24.35
CA VAL A 8 -4.21 9.23 -24.62
C VAL A 8 -3.54 8.15 -23.76
N PHE A 9 -3.98 7.99 -22.52
CA PHE A 9 -3.54 6.92 -21.64
C PHE A 9 -3.90 5.54 -22.18
N GLN A 10 -5.15 5.33 -22.61
CA GLN A 10 -5.58 4.05 -23.16
C GLN A 10 -4.77 3.67 -24.42
N GLN A 11 -4.47 4.63 -25.29
CA GLN A 11 -3.61 4.41 -26.45
C GLN A 11 -2.18 4.01 -26.05
N LYS A 12 -1.60 4.72 -25.07
CA LYS A 12 -0.26 4.39 -24.53
C LYS A 12 -0.25 3.00 -23.89
N LEU A 13 -1.30 2.63 -23.15
CA LEU A 13 -1.46 1.30 -22.56
C LEU A 13 -1.54 0.23 -23.64
N ASP A 14 -2.38 0.40 -24.64
CA ASP A 14 -2.55 -0.57 -25.73
C ASP A 14 -1.25 -0.77 -26.52
N ALA A 15 -0.45 0.28 -26.69
CA ALA A 15 0.87 0.19 -27.33
C ALA A 15 1.89 -0.64 -26.53
N VAL A 16 1.81 -0.64 -25.19
CA VAL A 16 2.75 -1.39 -24.34
C VAL A 16 2.20 -2.75 -23.90
N ARG A 17 0.88 -2.96 -24.01
CA ARG A 17 0.17 -4.16 -23.55
C ARG A 17 0.80 -5.46 -24.03
N PRO A 18 1.16 -5.65 -25.32
CA PRO A 18 1.75 -6.92 -25.76
C PRO A 18 3.03 -7.27 -25.03
N ARG A 19 3.84 -6.27 -24.66
CA ARG A 19 5.11 -6.46 -23.95
C ARG A 19 4.91 -6.76 -22.48
N LEU A 20 3.89 -6.18 -21.84
CA LEU A 20 3.57 -6.44 -20.43
C LEU A 20 3.15 -7.90 -20.17
N PHE A 21 2.58 -8.56 -21.18
CA PHE A 21 2.11 -9.94 -21.08
C PHE A 21 3.14 -10.98 -21.56
N LEU A 22 4.35 -10.56 -21.90
CA LEU A 22 5.43 -11.50 -22.22
C LEU A 22 5.78 -12.34 -20.97
N PRO A 23 6.11 -13.63 -21.13
CA PRO A 23 6.73 -14.38 -20.05
C PRO A 23 8.07 -13.75 -19.70
N GLU A 24 8.40 -13.68 -18.41
CA GLU A 24 9.70 -13.17 -17.96
C GLU A 24 10.80 -14.19 -18.30
N THR A 25 11.75 -13.79 -19.15
CA THR A 25 12.97 -14.52 -19.53
C THR A 25 14.16 -13.57 -19.52
N GLU A 26 15.37 -14.07 -19.78
CA GLU A 26 16.57 -13.22 -19.91
C GLU A 26 16.43 -12.18 -21.05
N GLU A 27 15.69 -12.51 -22.09
CA GLU A 27 15.52 -11.68 -23.28
C GLU A 27 14.36 -10.68 -23.15
N THR A 28 13.37 -10.96 -22.30
CA THR A 28 12.11 -10.19 -22.26
C THR A 28 11.98 -9.27 -21.04
N TRP A 29 12.67 -9.54 -19.92
CA TRP A 29 12.47 -8.80 -18.68
C TRP A 29 12.67 -7.29 -18.82
N ASP A 30 13.65 -6.88 -19.63
CA ASP A 30 14.00 -5.47 -19.85
C ASP A 30 12.94 -4.77 -20.73
N ALA A 31 12.31 -5.51 -21.66
CA ALA A 31 11.18 -5.01 -22.43
C ALA A 31 9.93 -4.80 -21.56
N ILE A 32 9.68 -5.71 -20.60
CA ILE A 32 8.61 -5.56 -19.60
C ILE A 32 8.90 -4.32 -18.73
N ALA A 33 10.12 -4.20 -18.21
CA ALA A 33 10.51 -3.08 -17.34
C ALA A 33 10.37 -1.71 -18.04
N ARG A 34 10.81 -1.60 -19.30
CA ARG A 34 10.62 -0.38 -20.10
C ARG A 34 9.15 -0.05 -20.32
N SER A 35 8.33 -1.07 -20.56
CA SER A 35 6.88 -0.92 -20.76
C SER A 35 6.18 -0.39 -19.49
N LEU A 36 6.57 -0.90 -18.32
CA LEU A 36 6.08 -0.41 -17.03
C LEU A 36 6.53 1.04 -16.76
N THR A 37 7.77 1.38 -17.10
CA THR A 37 8.29 2.76 -16.95
C THR A 37 7.56 3.74 -17.85
N ALA A 38 7.30 3.35 -19.11
CA ALA A 38 6.50 4.15 -20.05
C ALA A 38 5.07 4.36 -19.54
N LEU A 39 4.47 3.32 -18.94
CA LEU A 39 3.14 3.42 -18.35
C LEU A 39 3.11 4.35 -17.12
N ALA A 40 4.13 4.30 -16.26
CA ALA A 40 4.24 5.21 -15.12
C ALA A 40 4.34 6.67 -15.57
N THR A 41 5.09 6.94 -16.64
CA THR A 41 5.16 8.28 -17.25
C THR A 41 3.79 8.69 -17.80
N ALA A 42 3.09 7.77 -18.47
CA ALA A 42 1.76 8.01 -19.02
C ALA A 42 0.72 8.35 -17.93
N CYS A 43 0.82 7.77 -16.74
CA CYS A 43 -0.07 8.08 -15.61
C CYS A 43 0.05 9.54 -15.15
N ASN A 44 1.24 10.14 -15.22
CA ASN A 44 1.45 11.54 -14.82
C ASN A 44 0.88 12.54 -15.85
N ASP A 45 0.67 12.09 -17.09
CA ASP A 45 0.10 12.90 -18.17
C ASP A 45 -1.43 12.76 -18.26
N VAL A 46 -2.08 12.06 -17.31
CA VAL A 46 -3.53 11.85 -17.34
C VAL A 46 -4.23 13.15 -16.96
N ASP A 47 -4.89 13.76 -17.95
CA ASP A 47 -5.84 14.85 -17.69
C ASP A 47 -6.89 14.37 -16.67
N SER A 48 -7.26 15.28 -15.77
CA SER A 48 -8.18 15.07 -14.62
C SER A 48 -9.54 14.38 -14.92
N SER A 49 -9.85 14.07 -16.17
CA SER A 49 -11.17 13.67 -16.64
C SER A 49 -11.51 12.18 -16.57
N THR A 50 -10.61 11.22 -16.30
CA THR A 50 -11.05 9.80 -16.15
C THR A 50 -10.23 8.92 -15.18
N PRO A 51 -10.28 9.16 -13.85
CA PRO A 51 -9.74 8.22 -12.84
C PRO A 51 -10.33 6.81 -12.93
N VAL A 52 -11.61 6.69 -13.31
CA VAL A 52 -12.29 5.39 -13.45
C VAL A 52 -11.68 4.54 -14.56
N ASP A 53 -11.36 5.13 -15.71
CA ASP A 53 -10.76 4.42 -16.83
C ASP A 53 -9.34 3.98 -16.49
N LEU A 54 -8.57 4.83 -15.82
CA LEU A 54 -7.25 4.45 -15.32
C LEU A 54 -7.34 3.28 -14.33
N ALA A 55 -8.28 3.31 -13.38
CA ALA A 55 -8.48 2.21 -12.45
C ALA A 55 -8.88 0.90 -13.16
N ALA A 56 -9.80 0.96 -14.13
CA ALA A 56 -10.21 -0.20 -14.91
C ALA A 56 -9.05 -0.77 -15.76
N ALA A 57 -8.28 0.11 -16.37
CA ALA A 57 -7.11 -0.22 -17.16
C ALA A 57 -6.03 -0.91 -16.31
N MET A 58 -5.71 -0.35 -15.14
CA MET A 58 -4.75 -0.94 -14.20
C MET A 58 -5.24 -2.29 -13.66
N ARG A 59 -6.54 -2.43 -13.40
CA ARG A 59 -7.14 -3.71 -13.01
C ARG A 59 -6.94 -4.76 -14.10
N SER A 60 -7.10 -4.39 -15.38
CA SER A 60 -6.96 -5.29 -16.52
C SER A 60 -5.54 -5.84 -16.72
N ILE A 61 -4.53 -5.17 -16.16
CA ILE A 61 -3.12 -5.60 -16.20
C ILE A 61 -2.57 -6.01 -14.82
N SER A 62 -3.44 -6.17 -13.81
CA SER A 62 -3.04 -6.48 -12.44
C SER A 62 -2.19 -7.76 -12.35
N ARG A 63 -2.53 -8.81 -13.09
CA ARG A 63 -1.79 -10.08 -13.11
C ARG A 63 -0.34 -9.93 -13.59
N PRO A 64 -0.05 -9.44 -14.81
CA PRO A 64 1.33 -9.25 -15.25
C PRO A 64 2.09 -8.24 -14.38
N LEU A 65 1.42 -7.21 -13.86
CA LEU A 65 2.04 -6.27 -12.93
C LEU A 65 2.46 -6.94 -11.61
N ILE A 66 1.60 -7.75 -11.01
CA ILE A 66 1.93 -8.51 -9.79
C ILE A 66 3.06 -9.51 -10.05
N SER A 67 3.11 -10.14 -11.24
CA SER A 67 4.22 -10.99 -11.64
C SER A 67 5.53 -10.21 -11.65
N ALA A 68 5.55 -9.03 -12.29
CA ALA A 68 6.73 -8.17 -12.33
C ALA A 68 7.14 -7.68 -10.92
N MET A 69 6.20 -7.31 -10.06
CA MET A 69 6.47 -6.94 -8.65
C MET A 69 7.16 -8.06 -7.87
N ASN A 70 6.88 -9.32 -8.20
CA ASN A 70 7.46 -10.48 -7.54
C ASN A 70 8.77 -10.98 -8.18
N SER A 71 9.23 -10.37 -9.27
CA SER A 71 10.45 -10.74 -9.97
C SER A 71 11.69 -10.64 -9.06
N GLU A 72 12.56 -11.63 -9.14
CA GLU A 72 13.88 -11.64 -8.50
C GLU A 72 14.85 -10.62 -9.13
N ARG A 73 14.52 -10.11 -10.33
CA ARG A 73 15.27 -9.03 -10.97
C ARG A 73 14.90 -7.71 -10.32
N GLY A 74 15.76 -7.22 -9.44
CA GLY A 74 15.52 -6.01 -8.65
C GLY A 74 15.14 -4.76 -9.47
N ARG A 75 15.60 -4.64 -10.73
CA ARG A 75 15.19 -3.56 -11.63
C ARG A 75 13.75 -3.70 -12.11
N LEU A 76 13.32 -4.91 -12.46
CA LEU A 76 11.95 -5.19 -12.92
C LEU A 76 10.94 -5.05 -11.77
N SER A 77 11.21 -5.70 -10.63
CA SER A 77 10.36 -5.55 -9.46
C SER A 77 10.34 -4.12 -8.91
N GLY A 78 11.47 -3.41 -9.02
CA GLY A 78 11.56 -1.99 -8.70
C GLY A 78 10.55 -1.15 -9.48
N VAL A 79 10.65 -1.14 -10.82
CA VAL A 79 9.74 -0.32 -11.66
C VAL A 79 8.28 -0.73 -11.54
N ALA A 80 8.00 -2.00 -11.26
CA ALA A 80 6.64 -2.49 -11.04
C ALA A 80 6.02 -1.93 -9.74
N ILE A 81 6.78 -1.93 -8.64
CA ILE A 81 6.33 -1.35 -7.36
C ILE A 81 6.18 0.17 -7.47
N ASP A 82 7.11 0.83 -8.17
CA ASP A 82 7.07 2.29 -8.37
C ASP A 82 5.83 2.69 -9.20
N LEU A 83 5.46 1.90 -10.23
CA LEU A 83 4.23 2.13 -10.99
C LEU A 83 2.98 2.08 -10.09
N VAL A 84 2.90 1.16 -9.13
CA VAL A 84 1.76 1.10 -8.20
C VAL A 84 1.67 2.37 -7.34
N ALA A 85 2.81 2.90 -6.88
CA ALA A 85 2.85 4.14 -6.12
C ALA A 85 2.40 5.36 -6.96
N VAL A 86 2.84 5.44 -8.22
CA VAL A 86 2.38 6.46 -9.17
C VAL A 86 0.88 6.37 -9.38
N VAL A 87 0.36 5.16 -9.65
CA VAL A 87 -1.07 4.94 -9.88
C VAL A 87 -1.91 5.32 -8.65
N ALA A 88 -1.44 5.00 -7.44
CA ALA A 88 -2.11 5.42 -6.21
C ALA A 88 -2.17 6.95 -6.07
N SER A 89 -1.06 7.62 -6.40
CA SER A 89 -0.97 9.09 -6.39
C SER A 89 -1.90 9.76 -7.41
N CYS A 90 -2.01 9.17 -8.61
CA CYS A 90 -2.90 9.68 -9.66
C CYS A 90 -4.39 9.45 -9.36
N LEU A 91 -4.73 8.31 -8.75
CA LEU A 91 -6.12 7.92 -8.52
C LEU A 91 -6.71 8.45 -7.21
N GLY A 92 -5.88 8.67 -6.18
CA GLY A 92 -6.35 8.95 -4.84
C GLY A 92 -7.40 7.94 -4.39
N VAL A 93 -8.56 8.40 -3.93
CA VAL A 93 -9.68 7.53 -3.48
C VAL A 93 -10.16 6.55 -4.56
N ALA A 94 -9.99 6.86 -5.86
CA ALA A 94 -10.38 5.97 -6.95
C ALA A 94 -9.49 4.71 -7.06
N PHE A 95 -8.44 4.62 -6.24
CA PHE A 95 -7.59 3.43 -6.12
C PHE A 95 -8.28 2.27 -5.39
N ASP A 96 -9.38 2.51 -4.66
CA ASP A 96 -10.06 1.50 -3.83
C ASP A 96 -10.31 0.14 -4.54
N PRO A 97 -10.78 0.08 -5.79
CA PRO A 97 -10.99 -1.21 -6.48
C PRO A 97 -9.70 -2.00 -6.74
N LEU A 98 -8.54 -1.34 -6.71
CA LEU A 98 -7.21 -1.91 -6.92
C LEU A 98 -6.56 -2.37 -5.61
N LEU A 99 -7.00 -1.84 -4.47
CA LEU A 99 -6.44 -2.14 -3.15
C LEU A 99 -6.35 -3.65 -2.87
N PRO A 100 -7.39 -4.48 -3.15
CA PRO A 100 -7.33 -5.93 -2.90
C PRO A 100 -6.31 -6.68 -3.76
N HIS A 101 -5.81 -6.07 -4.85
CA HIS A 101 -4.91 -6.72 -5.80
C HIS A 101 -3.45 -6.46 -5.41
N PHE A 102 -3.14 -5.22 -5.03
CA PHE A 102 -1.76 -4.79 -4.83
C PHE A 102 -1.35 -4.76 -3.36
N PHE A 103 -2.26 -4.40 -2.44
CA PHE A 103 -1.91 -4.20 -1.04
C PHE A 103 -1.42 -5.49 -0.35
N PRO A 104 -2.08 -6.65 -0.50
CA PRO A 104 -1.56 -7.90 0.06
C PRO A 104 -0.19 -8.28 -0.48
N VAL A 105 0.07 -8.04 -1.77
CA VAL A 105 1.36 -8.33 -2.41
C VAL A 105 2.46 -7.45 -1.83
N LEU A 106 2.20 -6.16 -1.59
CA LEU A 106 3.17 -5.25 -0.96
C LEU A 106 3.50 -5.65 0.49
N LEU A 107 2.51 -6.15 1.25
CA LEU A 107 2.77 -6.69 2.59
C LEU A 107 3.68 -7.91 2.54
N VAL A 108 3.43 -8.85 1.61
CA VAL A 108 4.33 -10.01 1.40
C VAL A 108 5.73 -9.56 0.97
N LEU A 109 5.85 -8.56 0.10
CA LEU A 109 7.17 -8.02 -0.28
C LEU A 109 7.90 -7.39 0.91
N SER A 110 7.18 -6.82 1.87
CA SER A 110 7.72 -6.25 3.10
C SER A 110 8.20 -7.31 4.10
N SER A 111 7.87 -8.59 3.89
CA SER A 111 8.37 -9.71 4.68
C SER A 111 9.59 -10.41 4.07
N ARG A 112 10.04 -10.02 2.86
CA ARG A 112 11.20 -10.62 2.18
C ARG A 112 12.53 -10.25 2.85
N THR A 113 13.58 -11.00 2.52
CA THR A 113 14.93 -10.79 3.07
C THR A 113 15.70 -9.63 2.41
N SER A 114 15.32 -9.27 1.17
CA SER A 114 15.93 -8.16 0.44
C SER A 114 15.56 -6.81 1.07
N LYS A 115 16.52 -6.18 1.77
CA LYS A 115 16.33 -4.85 2.38
C LYS A 115 15.86 -3.80 1.37
N VAL A 116 16.34 -3.87 0.13
CA VAL A 116 15.94 -2.94 -0.95
C VAL A 116 14.49 -3.16 -1.35
N THR A 117 14.06 -4.41 -1.51
CA THR A 117 12.67 -4.76 -1.84
C THR A 117 11.73 -4.37 -0.72
N VAL A 118 12.10 -4.65 0.53
CA VAL A 118 11.33 -4.28 1.73
C VAL A 118 11.18 -2.76 1.81
N ALA A 119 12.27 -2.00 1.68
CA ALA A 119 12.24 -0.54 1.75
C ALA A 119 11.34 0.06 0.66
N ARG A 120 11.41 -0.48 -0.56
CA ARG A 120 10.59 -0.01 -1.69
C ARG A 120 9.11 -0.38 -1.51
N ALA A 121 8.80 -1.60 -1.09
CA ALA A 121 7.42 -2.02 -0.82
C ALA A 121 6.78 -1.19 0.29
N ARG A 122 7.53 -0.94 1.36
CA ARG A 122 7.11 -0.05 2.45
C ARG A 122 6.87 1.38 1.97
N ALA A 123 7.76 1.95 1.16
CA ALA A 123 7.56 3.29 0.60
C ALA A 123 6.27 3.35 -0.24
N CYS A 124 6.02 2.33 -1.08
CA CYS A 124 4.80 2.22 -1.87
C CYS A 124 3.53 2.13 -0.99
N ILE A 125 3.56 1.35 0.10
CA ILE A 125 2.45 1.28 1.07
C ILE A 125 2.16 2.67 1.67
N LEU A 126 3.20 3.40 2.09
CA LEU A 126 3.04 4.75 2.64
C LEU A 126 2.43 5.71 1.61
N THR A 127 2.92 5.67 0.36
CA THR A 127 2.31 6.45 -0.73
C THR A 127 0.85 6.10 -0.96
N ILE A 128 0.46 4.82 -0.93
CA ILE A 128 -0.95 4.42 -1.03
C ILE A 128 -1.76 5.04 0.11
N ILE A 129 -1.27 4.98 1.34
CA ILE A 129 -1.99 5.54 2.49
C ILE A 129 -2.17 7.05 2.36
N GLU A 130 -1.08 7.76 2.06
CA GLU A 130 -1.04 9.23 1.94
C GLU A 130 -1.79 9.76 0.73
N ALA A 131 -1.82 9.04 -0.39
CA ALA A 131 -2.53 9.50 -1.59
C ALA A 131 -4.03 9.16 -1.56
N THR A 132 -4.39 8.01 -1.00
CA THR A 132 -5.75 7.45 -1.18
C THR A 132 -6.65 7.68 0.03
N HIS A 133 -6.07 7.85 1.21
CA HIS A 133 -6.79 8.04 2.48
C HIS A 133 -7.82 6.93 2.77
N LEU A 134 -7.63 5.70 2.26
CA LEU A 134 -8.61 4.62 2.35
C LEU A 134 -8.56 3.87 3.70
N PRO A 135 -9.60 3.95 4.56
CA PRO A 135 -9.62 3.27 5.86
C PRO A 135 -9.63 1.73 5.75
N ALA A 136 -9.95 1.20 4.56
CA ALA A 136 -9.90 -0.24 4.26
C ALA A 136 -8.50 -0.83 4.45
N VAL A 137 -7.44 -0.01 4.30
CA VAL A 137 -6.04 -0.40 4.54
C VAL A 137 -5.83 -1.03 5.92
N LEU A 138 -6.50 -0.50 6.95
CA LEU A 138 -6.35 -0.96 8.34
C LEU A 138 -6.68 -2.45 8.50
N SER A 139 -7.66 -2.97 7.74
CA SER A 139 -8.01 -4.39 7.79
C SER A 139 -6.87 -5.28 7.30
N TYR A 140 -6.16 -4.89 6.24
CA TYR A 140 -5.02 -5.64 5.71
C TYR A 140 -3.83 -5.62 6.68
N LEU A 141 -3.56 -4.45 7.27
CA LEU A 141 -2.51 -4.28 8.29
C LEU A 141 -2.78 -5.16 9.50
N MET A 142 -4.01 -5.14 10.01
CA MET A 142 -4.43 -5.92 11.16
C MET A 142 -4.29 -7.43 10.92
N GLN A 143 -4.65 -7.93 9.73
CA GLN A 143 -4.54 -9.35 9.39
C GLN A 143 -3.10 -9.88 9.40
N SER A 144 -2.10 -9.02 9.20
CA SER A 144 -0.69 -9.42 9.09
C SER A 144 0.16 -9.04 10.31
N VAL A 145 -0.44 -8.46 11.35
CA VAL A 145 0.30 -7.85 12.48
C VAL A 145 1.10 -8.86 13.31
N THR A 146 0.72 -10.14 13.31
CA THR A 146 1.40 -11.22 14.03
C THR A 146 2.43 -11.97 13.17
N ASP A 147 2.79 -11.47 11.99
CA ASP A 147 3.73 -12.16 11.12
C ASP A 147 5.11 -12.34 11.77
N LYS A 148 5.79 -13.46 11.49
CA LYS A 148 7.12 -13.76 12.05
C LYS A 148 8.19 -12.74 11.62
N SER A 149 8.01 -12.11 10.46
CA SER A 149 8.95 -11.14 9.91
C SER A 149 8.90 -9.81 10.66
N VAL A 150 10.02 -9.47 11.30
CA VAL A 150 10.18 -8.19 11.99
C VAL A 150 10.00 -7.01 11.04
N SER A 151 10.49 -7.11 9.79
CA SER A 151 10.37 -6.02 8.81
C SER A 151 8.92 -5.75 8.40
N LEU A 152 8.11 -6.80 8.28
CA LEU A 152 6.68 -6.66 8.02
C LEU A 152 5.96 -6.04 9.22
N ARG A 153 6.20 -6.55 10.44
CA ARG A 153 5.59 -5.96 11.65
C ARG A 153 5.95 -4.49 11.83
N LEU A 154 7.20 -4.12 11.55
CA LEU A 154 7.65 -2.72 11.55
C LEU A 154 6.90 -1.88 10.51
N THR A 155 6.82 -2.39 9.27
CA THR A 155 6.06 -1.76 8.18
C THR A 155 4.60 -1.55 8.58
N ILE A 156 3.98 -2.50 9.26
CA ILE A 156 2.59 -2.43 9.72
C ILE A 156 2.38 -1.31 10.74
N VAL A 157 3.24 -1.21 11.76
CA VAL A 157 3.08 -0.15 12.78
C VAL A 157 3.35 1.24 12.21
N GLU A 158 4.28 1.37 11.26
CA GLU A 158 4.55 2.65 10.60
C GLU A 158 3.43 3.05 9.64
N SER A 159 2.87 2.08 8.91
CA SER A 159 1.69 2.27 8.07
C SER A 159 0.48 2.67 8.91
N THR A 160 0.30 2.04 10.08
CA THR A 160 -0.77 2.40 11.02
C THR A 160 -0.60 3.83 11.52
N LEU A 161 0.62 4.25 11.84
CA LEU A 161 0.91 5.64 12.22
C LEU A 161 0.58 6.61 11.08
N ALA A 162 0.91 6.27 9.83
CA ALA A 162 0.56 7.07 8.66
C ALA A 162 -0.97 7.20 8.51
N CYS A 163 -1.73 6.11 8.68
CA CYS A 163 -3.19 6.17 8.68
C CYS A 163 -3.72 7.15 9.74
N MET A 164 -3.17 7.11 10.96
CA MET A 164 -3.59 8.02 12.04
C MET A 164 -3.28 9.49 11.71
N ASN A 165 -2.19 9.76 11.00
CA ASN A 165 -1.78 11.13 10.66
C ASN A 165 -2.52 11.71 9.45
N CYS A 166 -2.97 10.86 8.52
CA CYS A 166 -3.53 11.30 7.24
C CYS A 166 -5.05 11.18 7.16
N PHE A 167 -5.67 10.22 7.86
CA PHE A 167 -7.10 9.97 7.73
C PHE A 167 -7.91 10.94 8.58
N ASN A 168 -9.14 11.24 8.14
CA ASN A 168 -10.04 12.08 8.91
C ASN A 168 -10.44 11.36 10.21
N PRO A 169 -10.43 12.02 11.38
CA PRO A 169 -10.78 11.39 12.66
C PRO A 169 -12.13 10.65 12.65
N PRO A 170 -13.22 11.20 12.05
CA PRO A 170 -14.49 10.49 11.99
C PRO A 170 -14.46 9.14 11.24
N ASP A 171 -13.55 8.98 10.27
CA ASP A 171 -13.37 7.70 9.57
C ASP A 171 -12.68 6.65 10.43
N LEU A 172 -11.84 7.08 11.38
CA LEU A 172 -11.16 6.22 12.33
C LEU A 172 -12.04 5.86 13.54
N GLU A 173 -12.94 6.77 13.94
CA GLU A 173 -13.86 6.57 15.08
C GLU A 173 -14.92 5.48 14.86
N LYS A 174 -15.18 5.14 13.59
CA LYS A 174 -16.04 4.01 13.21
C LYS A 174 -15.59 2.77 13.98
N ASP A 175 -16.50 2.13 14.70
CA ASP A 175 -16.15 1.12 15.71
C ASP A 175 -15.28 -0.02 15.17
N ALA A 176 -15.53 -0.47 13.94
CA ALA A 176 -14.69 -1.47 13.28
C ALA A 176 -13.24 -1.01 13.04
N ARG A 177 -13.03 0.24 12.60
CA ARG A 177 -11.70 0.80 12.32
C ARG A 177 -10.92 1.05 13.60
N ALA A 178 -11.59 1.62 14.61
CA ALA A 178 -10.99 1.83 15.92
C ALA A 178 -10.53 0.50 16.55
N LYS A 179 -11.36 -0.55 16.49
CA LYS A 179 -10.99 -1.89 16.97
C LYS A 179 -9.77 -2.48 16.26
N GLU A 180 -9.63 -2.25 14.96
CA GLU A 180 -8.45 -2.70 14.20
C GLU A 180 -7.18 -1.99 14.70
N ILE A 181 -7.23 -0.67 14.89
CA ILE A 181 -6.13 0.11 15.45
C ILE A 181 -5.78 -0.36 16.86
N GLU A 182 -6.79 -0.52 17.73
CA GLU A 182 -6.62 -1.00 19.10
C GLU A 182 -5.97 -2.39 19.15
N LEU A 183 -6.34 -3.29 18.22
CA LEU A 183 -5.75 -4.63 18.11
C LEU A 183 -4.29 -4.56 17.63
N ILE A 184 -3.97 -3.69 16.68
CA ILE A 184 -2.60 -3.47 16.22
C ILE A 184 -1.75 -2.94 17.38
N ILE A 185 -2.24 -1.93 18.12
CA ILE A 185 -1.55 -1.38 19.29
C ILE A 185 -1.33 -2.46 20.35
N ARG A 186 -2.38 -3.20 20.72
CA ARG A 186 -2.31 -4.27 21.75
C ARG A 186 -1.26 -5.32 21.40
N THR A 187 -1.23 -5.74 20.13
CA THR A 187 -0.30 -6.77 19.66
C THR A 187 1.14 -6.27 19.65
N THR A 188 1.36 -5.04 19.17
CA THR A 188 2.71 -4.51 18.91
C THR A 188 3.34 -3.78 20.09
N ALA A 189 2.54 -3.39 21.09
CA ALA A 189 3.00 -2.83 22.36
C ALA A 189 3.96 -3.78 23.11
N ARG A 190 3.76 -5.10 22.93
CA ARG A 190 4.55 -6.16 23.56
C ARG A 190 5.40 -6.94 22.55
N ASP A 191 5.66 -6.35 21.38
CA ASP A 191 6.47 -7.00 20.35
C ASP A 191 7.85 -7.36 20.91
N ALA A 192 8.42 -8.50 20.49
CA ALA A 192 9.77 -8.88 20.88
C ALA A 192 10.82 -7.85 20.41
N ASN A 193 10.58 -7.20 19.28
CA ASN A 193 11.49 -6.22 18.70
C ASN A 193 11.25 -4.80 19.27
N ALA A 194 12.33 -4.14 19.72
CA ALA A 194 12.25 -2.82 20.35
C ALA A 194 11.83 -1.69 19.41
N ASP A 195 12.19 -1.74 18.13
CA ASP A 195 11.81 -0.72 17.15
C ASP A 195 10.32 -0.76 16.87
N VAL A 196 9.74 -1.96 16.79
CA VAL A 196 8.28 -2.14 16.66
C VAL A 196 7.56 -1.52 17.85
N ARG A 197 8.01 -1.80 19.09
CA ARG A 197 7.44 -1.19 20.31
C ARG A 197 7.59 0.34 20.31
N LYS A 198 8.74 0.85 19.87
CA LYS A 198 9.02 2.30 19.79
C LYS A 198 8.06 3.03 18.86
N VAL A 199 7.77 2.46 17.69
CA VAL A 199 6.77 3.04 16.76
C VAL A 199 5.35 2.85 17.29
N CYS A 200 5.02 1.70 17.87
CA CYS A 200 3.72 1.46 18.50
C CYS A 200 3.38 2.53 19.54
N LYS A 201 4.37 2.97 20.34
CA LYS A 201 4.17 4.08 21.28
C LYS A 201 3.69 5.35 20.57
N LYS A 202 4.25 5.70 19.41
CA LYS A 202 3.80 6.86 18.61
C LYS A 202 2.37 6.67 18.10
N VAL A 203 2.02 5.47 17.66
CA VAL A 203 0.64 5.14 17.26
C VAL A 203 -0.32 5.34 18.42
N PHE A 204 0.05 4.90 19.63
CA PHE A 204 -0.77 5.08 20.82
C PHE A 204 -0.91 6.55 21.23
N GLU A 205 0.15 7.36 21.11
CA GLU A 205 0.05 8.82 21.33
C GLU A 205 -0.92 9.47 20.34
N ALA A 206 -0.85 9.12 19.06
CA ALA A 206 -1.80 9.60 18.05
C ALA A 206 -3.23 9.13 18.35
N TYR A 207 -3.40 7.87 18.76
CA TYR A 207 -4.69 7.31 19.15
C TYR A 207 -5.33 8.06 20.32
N LYS A 208 -4.55 8.43 21.35
CA LYS A 208 -5.04 9.25 22.47
C LYS A 208 -5.58 10.60 22.04
N LEU A 209 -4.89 11.24 21.09
CA LEU A 209 -5.29 12.54 20.58
C LEU A 209 -6.55 12.46 19.71
N LEU A 210 -6.63 11.43 18.86
CA LEU A 210 -7.65 11.31 17.82
C LEU A 210 -8.94 10.60 18.30
N LEU A 211 -8.84 9.68 19.27
CA LEU A 211 -9.98 8.90 19.76
C LEU A 211 -10.09 8.94 21.30
N PRO A 212 -10.16 10.12 21.94
CA PRO A 212 -10.13 10.24 23.39
C PRO A 212 -11.31 9.52 24.08
N GLY A 213 -12.51 9.52 23.47
CA GLY A 213 -13.70 8.84 24.03
C GLY A 213 -13.63 7.31 24.03
N ARG A 214 -12.64 6.72 23.36
CA ARG A 214 -12.42 5.26 23.34
C ARG A 214 -11.36 4.80 24.33
N LEU A 215 -10.66 5.73 24.97
CA LEU A 215 -9.57 5.44 25.88
C LEU A 215 -10.01 4.59 27.07
N GLU A 216 -11.16 4.92 27.68
CA GLU A 216 -11.71 4.16 28.82
C GLU A 216 -12.08 2.71 28.46
N ARG A 217 -12.36 2.45 27.19
CA ARG A 217 -12.75 1.11 26.68
C ARG A 217 -11.55 0.30 26.22
N CYS A 218 -10.47 0.99 25.83
CA CYS A 218 -9.25 0.36 25.39
C CYS A 218 -8.48 -0.16 26.61
N GLY A 219 -8.70 -1.42 27.00
CA GLY A 219 -8.00 -2.08 28.12
C GLY A 219 -6.46 -2.20 27.99
N VAL A 220 -5.84 -1.46 27.07
CA VAL A 220 -4.39 -1.30 26.89
C VAL A 220 -3.80 -0.29 27.88
N PHE A 221 -4.64 0.54 28.52
CA PHE A 221 -4.25 1.60 29.47
C PHE A 221 -3.29 1.16 30.58
N PHE A 222 -3.37 -0.09 31.03
CA PHE A 222 -2.61 -0.54 32.19
C PHE A 222 -1.16 -0.96 31.91
N ASN A 223 -0.76 -1.18 30.65
CA ASN A 223 0.54 -1.82 30.37
C ASN A 223 1.57 -0.96 29.64
N LEU A 224 1.16 0.04 28.84
CA LEU A 224 2.13 0.86 28.08
C LEU A 224 2.91 1.85 28.98
N ASN A 225 2.37 2.22 30.13
CA ASN A 225 3.08 3.02 31.14
C ASN A 225 4.10 2.20 31.97
N GLN A 226 4.16 0.87 31.81
CA GLN A 226 5.15 0.00 32.46
C GLN A 226 6.32 -0.42 31.54
N VAL A 227 6.33 0.02 30.27
CA VAL A 227 7.41 -0.28 29.30
C VAL A 227 8.40 0.90 29.20
N ALA A 228 8.49 1.72 30.25
CA ALA A 228 9.50 2.77 30.41
C ALA A 228 10.73 2.22 31.13
#